data_AF-A0A971QU89-F1
#
_entry.id   AF-A0A971QU89-F1
#
_cell.length_a   1.000
_cell.length_b   1.000
_cell.length_c   1.000
_cell.angle_alpha   90.00
_cell.angle_beta   90.00
_cell.angle_gamma   90.00
#
_symmetry.space_group_name_H-M   'P 1'
#
loop_
_entity.id
_entity.type
_entity.pdbx_description
1 polymer ?
#
loop_
_entity_poly.entity_id
_entity_poly.type
_entity_poly.pdbx_seq_one_letter_code
_entity_poly.pdbx_strand_id
1 'polypeptide(L)'
;PPALAEPFLKKWYFWATHSRLEPIKQCAKTIKKHWQGILNWFQSLVNNGILEGINSMIQAAKARARGYRTIKNFITMIYLISGKLDFRPPT
;
A
#
# COMPACT_ATOMS: atom_id res chain seq x y z
N PRO A 1 4.47 -21.41 -4.95
CA PRO A 1 4.21 -21.97 -3.59
C PRO A 1 5.04 -21.23 -2.53
N PRO A 2 4.50 -20.99 -1.32
CA PRO A 2 5.20 -20.26 -0.26
C PRO A 2 6.58 -20.85 0.07
N ALA A 3 6.69 -22.19 0.02
CA ALA A 3 7.95 -22.91 0.23
C ALA A 3 9.06 -22.60 -0.80
N LEU A 4 8.69 -22.16 -2.00
CA LEU A 4 9.65 -21.78 -3.04
C LEU A 4 9.97 -20.27 -3.05
N ALA A 5 9.20 -19.45 -2.33
CA ALA A 5 9.34 -18.00 -2.36
C ALA A 5 10.72 -17.54 -1.85
N GLU A 6 11.17 -18.08 -0.71
CA GLU A 6 12.45 -17.71 -0.13
C GLU A 6 13.65 -18.18 -0.98
N PRO A 7 13.73 -19.44 -1.47
CA PRO A 7 14.79 -19.86 -2.38
C PRO A 7 14.90 -19.00 -3.64
N PHE A 8 13.77 -18.67 -4.28
CA PHE A 8 13.79 -17.82 -5.47
C PHE A 8 14.21 -16.39 -5.15
N LEU A 9 13.74 -15.82 -4.05
CA LEU A 9 14.12 -14.48 -3.62
C LEU A 9 15.61 -14.39 -3.28
N LYS A 10 16.19 -15.44 -2.64
CA LYS A 10 17.64 -15.54 -2.38
C LYS A 10 18.44 -15.56 -3.67
N LYS A 11 18.01 -16.38 -4.64
CA LYS A 11 18.66 -16.46 -5.95
C LYS A 11 18.64 -15.12 -6.66
N TRP A 12 17.48 -14.46 -6.71
CA TRP A 12 17.35 -13.14 -7.33
C TRP A 12 18.19 -12.08 -6.61
N TYR A 13 18.16 -12.03 -5.28
CA TYR A 13 18.94 -11.07 -4.50
C TYR A 13 20.45 -11.21 -4.78
N PHE A 14 20.97 -12.44 -4.85
CA PHE A 14 22.35 -12.69 -5.21
C PHE A 14 22.70 -12.12 -6.59
N TRP A 15 21.86 -12.34 -7.60
CA TRP A 15 22.09 -11.79 -8.95
C TRP A 15 22.01 -10.27 -8.96
N ALA A 16 21.03 -9.70 -8.25
CA ALA A 16 20.82 -8.26 -8.17
C ALA A 16 22.00 -7.53 -7.51
N THR A 17 22.59 -8.08 -6.43
CA THR A 17 23.77 -7.47 -5.79
C THR A 17 25.04 -7.54 -6.63
N HIS A 18 25.16 -8.57 -7.48
CA HIS A 18 26.30 -8.76 -8.39
C HIS A 18 26.08 -8.10 -9.76
N SER A 19 24.93 -7.47 -9.97
CA SER A 19 24.70 -6.67 -11.17
C SER A 19 25.66 -5.48 -11.19
N ARG A 20 26.08 -5.06 -12.38
CA ARG A 20 26.89 -3.82 -12.55
C ARG A 20 26.04 -2.55 -12.49
N LEU A 21 24.78 -2.67 -12.09
CA LEU A 21 23.80 -1.59 -12.04
C LEU A 21 23.59 -1.16 -10.58
N GLU A 22 24.16 -0.02 -10.21
CA GLU A 22 24.03 0.50 -8.84
C GLU A 22 22.56 0.70 -8.39
N PRO A 23 21.63 1.16 -9.25
CA PRO A 23 20.20 1.23 -8.89
C PRO A 23 19.61 -0.13 -8.48
N ILE A 24 20.03 -1.21 -9.15
CA ILE A 24 19.54 -2.57 -8.85
C ILE A 24 20.11 -3.07 -7.53
N LYS A 25 21.38 -2.78 -7.23
CA LYS A 25 21.97 -3.10 -5.92
C LYS A 25 21.27 -2.38 -4.78
N GLN A 26 20.92 -1.11 -4.96
CA GLN A 26 20.16 -0.34 -3.97
C GLN A 26 18.77 -0.95 -3.74
N CYS A 27 18.06 -1.28 -4.82
CA CYS A 27 16.78 -1.98 -4.74
C CYS A 27 16.89 -3.31 -3.99
N ALA A 28 17.91 -4.11 -4.30
CA ALA A 28 18.17 -5.37 -3.61
C ALA A 28 18.37 -5.17 -2.10
N LYS A 29 19.18 -4.18 -1.70
CA LYS A 29 19.39 -3.83 -0.28
C LYS A 29 18.08 -3.46 0.42
N THR A 30 17.23 -2.68 -0.23
CA THR A 30 15.90 -2.32 0.28
C THR A 30 15.01 -3.56 0.46
N ILE A 31 14.98 -4.44 -0.54
CA ILE A 31 14.26 -5.72 -0.46
C ILE A 31 14.77 -6.58 0.70
N LYS A 32 16.10 -6.64 0.92
CA LYS A 32 16.68 -7.35 2.08
C LYS A 32 16.28 -6.75 3.42
N LYS A 33 16.14 -5.42 3.51
CA LYS A 33 15.63 -4.76 4.72
C LYS A 33 14.18 -5.18 5.05
N HIS A 34 13.37 -5.44 4.02
CA HIS A 34 11.96 -5.82 4.15
C HIS A 34 11.69 -7.32 3.95
N TRP A 35 12.73 -8.15 4.03
CA TRP A 35 12.69 -9.56 3.67
C TRP A 35 11.55 -10.35 4.32
N GLN A 36 11.39 -10.21 5.64
CA GLN A 36 10.37 -10.93 6.39
C GLN A 36 8.95 -10.53 5.95
N GLY A 37 8.71 -9.25 5.69
CA GLY A 37 7.41 -8.76 5.22
C GLY A 37 7.06 -9.30 3.84
N ILE A 38 8.06 -9.35 2.94
CA ILE A 38 7.90 -9.90 1.59
C ILE A 38 7.58 -11.39 1.64
N LEU A 39 8.27 -12.16 2.49
CA LEU A 39 7.97 -13.59 2.64
C LEU A 39 6.59 -13.83 3.29
N ASN A 40 6.23 -13.01 4.28
CA ASN A 40 4.93 -13.12 4.96
C ASN A 40 3.76 -12.87 4.01
N TRP A 41 3.94 -12.02 2.99
CA TRP A 41 2.92 -11.80 1.95
C TRP A 41 2.52 -13.08 1.22
N PHE A 42 3.45 -14.01 0.96
CA PHE A 42 3.13 -15.29 0.31
C PHE A 42 2.26 -16.20 1.16
N GLN A 43 2.15 -15.96 2.46
CA GLN A 43 1.28 -16.70 3.39
C GLN A 43 -0.01 -15.95 3.66
N SER A 44 0.08 -14.65 3.96
CA SER A 44 -1.07 -13.84 4.37
C SER A 44 -1.92 -13.37 3.18
N LEU A 45 -1.33 -13.24 1.99
CA LEU A 45 -1.91 -12.62 0.79
C LEU A 45 -2.46 -11.20 1.03
N VAL A 46 -2.05 -10.57 2.15
CA VAL A 46 -2.48 -9.22 2.52
C VAL A 46 -1.77 -8.22 1.63
N ASN A 47 -2.50 -7.61 0.71
CA ASN A 47 -2.00 -6.52 -0.12
C ASN A 47 -2.41 -5.15 0.45
N ASN A 48 -1.64 -4.11 0.11
CA ASN A 48 -1.97 -2.74 0.46
C ASN A 48 -3.07 -2.13 -0.43
N GLY A 49 -3.66 -2.88 -1.38
CA GLY A 49 -4.58 -2.33 -2.37
C GLY A 49 -5.84 -1.71 -1.74
N ILE A 50 -6.38 -2.31 -0.68
CA ILE A 50 -7.51 -1.74 0.06
C ILE A 50 -7.10 -0.41 0.74
N LEU A 51 -5.92 -0.36 1.35
CA LEU A 51 -5.39 0.83 2.00
C LEU A 51 -5.09 1.95 0.98
N GLU A 52 -4.54 1.60 -0.19
CA GLU A 52 -4.30 2.51 -1.30
C GLU A 52 -5.61 3.06 -1.88
N GLY A 53 -6.64 2.21 -2.00
CA GLY A 53 -7.99 2.64 -2.40
C GLY A 53 -8.58 3.64 -1.41
N ILE A 54 -8.48 3.37 -0.11
CA ILE A 54 -8.92 4.31 0.95
C ILE A 54 -8.13 5.62 0.86
N ASN A 55 -6.80 5.56 0.74
CA ASN A 55 -5.97 6.75 0.61
C ASN A 55 -6.36 7.57 -0.64
N SER A 56 -6.64 6.92 -1.76
CA SER A 56 -7.07 7.57 -2.99
C SER A 56 -8.41 8.29 -2.82
N MET A 57 -9.38 7.67 -2.14
CA MET A 57 -10.65 8.33 -1.79
C MET A 57 -10.45 9.55 -0.89
N ILE A 58 -9.57 9.45 0.12
CA ILE A 58 -9.25 10.56 1.04
C ILE A 58 -8.58 11.73 0.27
N GLN A 59 -7.63 11.43 -0.61
CA GLN A 59 -6.98 12.46 -1.44
C GLN A 59 -7.98 13.12 -2.39
N ALA A 60 -8.88 12.34 -3.00
CA ALA A 60 -9.96 12.88 -3.84
C ALA A 60 -10.89 13.82 -3.05
N ALA A 61 -11.24 13.47 -1.81
CA ALA A 61 -12.03 14.33 -0.93
C ALA A 61 -11.31 15.66 -0.66
N LYS A 62 -10.02 15.61 -0.32
CA LYS A 62 -9.18 16.79 -0.11
C LYS A 62 -9.08 17.67 -1.35
N ALA A 63 -8.86 17.06 -2.52
CA ALA A 63 -8.76 17.76 -3.80
C ALA A 63 -10.06 18.46 -4.19
N ARG A 64 -11.21 17.77 -4.01
CA ARG A 64 -12.54 18.31 -4.30
C ARG A 64 -12.86 19.56 -3.46
N ALA A 65 -12.44 19.57 -2.20
CA ALA A 65 -12.63 20.72 -1.32
C ALA A 65 -11.62 21.86 -1.54
N ARG A 66 -10.57 21.63 -2.35
CA ARG A 66 -9.37 22.51 -2.44
C ARG A 66 -8.74 22.78 -1.07
N GLY A 67 -8.77 21.75 -0.21
CA GLY A 67 -8.35 21.84 1.18
C GLY A 67 -9.50 22.16 2.14
N TYR A 68 -9.36 21.68 3.38
CA TYR A 68 -10.33 21.92 4.45
C TYR A 68 -9.75 22.92 5.44
N ARG A 69 -10.56 23.88 5.89
CA ARG A 69 -10.15 24.91 6.86
C ARG A 69 -9.85 24.34 8.25
N THR A 70 -10.51 23.25 8.64
CA THR A 70 -10.28 22.56 9.91
C THR A 70 -10.12 21.05 9.69
N ILE A 71 -9.26 20.42 10.50
CA ILE A 71 -9.04 18.96 10.46
C ILE A 71 -10.31 18.21 10.85
N LYS A 72 -11.10 18.74 11.79
CA LYS A 72 -12.39 18.14 12.19
C LYS A 72 -13.32 17.97 10.99
N ASN A 73 -13.46 19.01 10.16
CA ASN A 73 -14.33 18.94 8.97
C ASN A 73 -13.79 17.95 7.93
N PHE A 74 -12.46 17.85 7.80
CA PHE A 74 -11.86 16.86 6.92
C PHE A 74 -12.15 15.42 7.38
N ILE A 75 -11.97 15.13 8.67
CA ILE A 75 -12.27 13.83 9.26
C ILE A 75 -13.75 13.48 9.09
N THR A 76 -14.67 14.41 9.39
CA THR A 76 -16.11 14.20 9.18
C THR A 76 -16.44 13.86 7.73
N MET A 77 -15.83 14.55 6.76
CA MET A 77 -16.05 14.24 5.35
C MET A 77 -15.49 12.88 4.94
N ILE A 78 -14.35 12.45 5.50
CA ILE A 78 -13.83 11.10 5.28
C ILE A 78 -14.86 10.08 5.75
N TYR A 79 -15.38 10.22 6.98
CA TYR A 79 -16.42 9.32 7.50
C TYR A 79 -17.69 9.32 6.64
N LEU A 80 -18.13 10.50 6.16
CA LEU A 80 -19.30 10.62 5.29
C LEU A 80 -19.12 9.86 3.95
N ILE A 81 -17.93 9.95 3.35
CA ILE A 81 -17.61 9.33 2.07
C ILE A 81 -17.38 7.82 2.22
N SER A 82 -16.66 7.39 3.26
CA SER A 82 -16.34 5.97 3.48
C SER A 82 -17.47 5.18 4.13
N GLY A 83 -18.40 5.86 4.83
CA GLY A 83 -19.40 5.23 5.69
C GLY A 83 -20.57 4.55 4.97
N LYS A 84 -20.65 4.61 3.63
CA LYS A 84 -21.76 4.06 2.82
C LYS A 84 -23.14 4.42 3.39
N LEU A 85 -23.31 5.67 3.80
CA LEU A 85 -24.54 6.15 4.39
C LEU A 85 -25.63 6.22 3.33
N ASP A 86 -26.81 5.71 3.67
CA ASP A 86 -27.99 5.79 2.81
C ASP A 86 -28.75 7.08 3.13
N PHE A 87 -28.82 7.98 2.15
CA PHE A 87 -29.56 9.24 2.26
C PHE A 87 -30.92 9.19 1.54
N ARG A 88 -31.38 7.98 1.17
CA ARG A 88 -32.70 7.83 0.57
C ARG A 88 -33.78 8.23 1.59
N PRO A 89 -34.76 9.07 1.19
CA PRO A 89 -35.90 9.34 2.05
C PRO A 89 -36.71 8.05 2.26
N PRO A 90 -37.34 7.86 3.43
CA PRO A 90 -38.25 6.75 3.65
C PRO A 90 -39.44 6.90 2.70
N THR A 91 -39.64 5.89 1.84
CA THR A 91 -40.82 5.73 0.99
C THR A 91 -42.00 5.22 1.79
#